data_AF-A0A1Z9EUD9-F1
#
_entry.id   AF-A0A1Z9EUD9-F1
#
_cell.length_a   1.000
_cell.length_b   1.000
_cell.length_c   1.000
_cell.angle_alpha   90.00
_cell.angle_beta   90.00
_cell.angle_gamma   90.00
#
_symmetry.space_group_name_H-M   'P 1'
#
loop_
_entity.id
_entity.type
_entity.pdbx_description
1 polymer ?
#
loop_
_entity_poly.entity_id
_entity_poly.type
_entity_poly.pdbx_seq_one_letter_code
_entity_poly.pdbx_strand_id
1 'polypeptide(L)'
;MHLHLNAADVRDMVTRLFVDLGAETDDAADLQENIRIDRGRCVARCYRVTEMFAMWLIDCGVVQFYNADGEMLHTVNLFNDLQPQRVAA
;
A
#
# COMPACT_ATOMS: atom_id res chain seq x y z
N MET A 1 -8.30 19.65 -2.05
CA MET A 1 -8.70 18.52 -2.91
C MET A 1 -8.62 17.27 -2.06
N HIS A 2 -9.74 16.75 -1.55
CA HIS A 2 -9.74 15.48 -0.81
C HIS A 2 -9.67 14.35 -1.84
N LEU A 3 -8.50 13.76 -2.03
CA LEU A 3 -8.39 12.49 -2.74
C LEU A 3 -9.13 11.45 -1.87
N HIS A 4 -10.25 10.94 -2.39
CA HIS A 4 -10.90 9.78 -1.79
C HIS A 4 -10.06 8.56 -2.15
N LEU A 5 -9.03 8.30 -1.34
CA LEU A 5 -8.20 7.11 -1.46
C LEU A 5 -9.05 5.88 -1.11
N ASN A 6 -9.45 5.13 -2.13
CA ASN A 6 -10.19 3.89 -1.95
C ASN A 6 -9.24 2.79 -1.47
N ALA A 7 -9.66 2.03 -0.46
CA ALA A 7 -8.88 0.91 0.06
C ALA A 7 -8.65 -0.20 -0.96
N ALA A 8 -9.59 -0.42 -1.89
CA ALA A 8 -9.41 -1.37 -2.98
C ALA A 8 -8.29 -0.92 -3.93
N ASP A 9 -8.28 0.35 -4.33
CA ASP A 9 -7.26 0.88 -5.25
C ASP A 9 -5.85 0.81 -4.61
N VAL A 10 -5.73 1.13 -3.32
CA VAL A 10 -4.46 1.01 -2.59
C VAL A 10 -4.05 -0.45 -2.44
N ARG A 11 -5.00 -1.36 -2.19
CA ARG A 11 -4.72 -2.79 -2.11
C ARG A 11 -4.19 -3.33 -3.44
N ASP A 12 -4.83 -3.01 -4.55
CA ASP A 12 -4.39 -3.42 -5.89
C ASP A 12 -3.00 -2.87 -6.23
N MET A 13 -2.73 -1.60 -5.89
CA MET A 13 -1.43 -0.98 -6.03
C MET A 13 -0.37 -1.72 -5.21
N VAL A 14 -0.68 -2.07 -3.96
CA VAL A 14 0.22 -2.81 -3.06
C VAL A 14 0.51 -4.21 -3.60
N THR A 15 -0.50 -4.94 -4.07
CA THR A 15 -0.31 -6.27 -4.68
C THR A 15 0.67 -6.20 -5.85
N ARG A 16 0.51 -5.23 -6.76
CA ARG A 16 1.40 -5.07 -7.91
C ARG A 16 2.83 -4.74 -7.49
N LEU A 17 3.00 -3.81 -6.54
CA LEU A 17 4.31 -3.43 -6.04
C LEU A 17 5.01 -4.57 -5.31
N PHE A 18 4.29 -5.45 -4.59
CA PHE A 18 4.92 -6.64 -4.03
C PHE A 18 5.49 -7.55 -5.11
N VAL A 19 4.75 -7.78 -6.20
CA VAL A 19 5.25 -8.56 -7.34
C VAL A 19 6.47 -7.89 -7.98
N ASP A 20 6.41 -6.57 -8.19
CA ASP A 20 7.54 -5.79 -8.75
C ASP A 20 8.78 -5.83 -7.84
N LEU A 21 8.58 -5.94 -6.52
CA LEU A 21 9.64 -6.07 -5.51
C LEU A 21 10.12 -7.52 -5.33
N GLY A 22 9.53 -8.49 -6.03
CA GLY A 22 9.99 -9.88 -6.09
C GLY A 22 9.14 -10.90 -5.33
N ALA A 23 7.94 -10.53 -4.86
CA ALA A 23 7.00 -11.51 -4.34
C ALA A 23 6.47 -12.41 -5.47
N GLU A 24 6.23 -13.68 -5.18
CA GLU A 24 5.58 -14.59 -6.14
C GLU A 24 4.14 -14.15 -6.38
N THR A 25 3.66 -14.29 -7.63
CA THR A 25 2.29 -13.88 -8.00
C THR A 25 1.23 -14.62 -7.19
N ASP A 26 1.47 -15.90 -6.88
CA ASP A 26 0.56 -16.72 -6.09
C ASP A 26 0.49 -16.22 -4.63
N ASP A 27 1.62 -15.87 -4.03
CA ASP A 27 1.68 -15.24 -2.71
C ASP A 27 1.00 -13.87 -2.69
N ALA A 28 1.13 -13.10 -3.77
CA ALA A 28 0.50 -11.79 -3.91
C ALA A 28 -1.03 -11.89 -4.03
N ALA A 29 -1.56 -12.99 -4.56
CA ALA A 29 -2.99 -13.26 -4.60
C ALA A 29 -3.58 -13.52 -3.20
N ASP A 30 -2.80 -14.14 -2.31
CA ASP A 30 -3.16 -14.42 -0.92
C ASP A 30 -2.84 -13.27 0.05
N LEU A 31 -2.82 -12.04 -0.45
CA LEU A 31 -2.50 -10.84 0.32
C LEU A 31 -3.37 -10.71 1.59
N GLN A 32 -2.74 -10.74 2.75
CA GLN A 32 -3.42 -10.50 4.01
C GLN A 32 -3.48 -9.01 4.31
N GLU A 33 -4.62 -8.55 4.82
CA GLU A 33 -4.82 -7.16 5.23
C GLU A 33 -5.31 -7.06 6.67
N ASN A 34 -4.66 -6.20 7.44
CA ASN A 34 -5.00 -5.90 8.82
C ASN A 34 -5.26 -4.40 8.98
N ILE A 35 -6.38 -4.04 9.60
CA ILE A 35 -6.78 -2.66 9.80
C ILE A 35 -6.42 -2.22 11.22
N ARG A 36 -5.69 -1.11 11.34
CA ARG A 36 -5.39 -0.49 12.63
C ARG A 36 -6.37 0.63 12.92
N ILE A 37 -7.13 0.46 13.99
CA ILE A 37 -8.05 1.47 14.52
C ILE A 37 -7.42 2.15 15.73
N ASP A 38 -7.44 3.48 15.77
CA ASP A 38 -7.16 4.28 16.96
C ASP A 38 -8.28 5.29 17.17
N ARG A 39 -8.81 5.36 18.40
CA ARG A 39 -9.94 6.25 18.78
C ARG A 39 -11.13 6.22 17.82
N GLY A 40 -11.50 5.03 17.34
CA GLY A 40 -12.63 4.83 16.41
C GLY A 40 -12.33 5.25 14.96
N ARG A 41 -11.09 5.63 14.64
CA ARG A 41 -10.65 5.98 13.29
C ARG A 41 -9.68 4.94 12.75
N CYS A 42 -9.81 4.63 11.47
CA CYS A 42 -8.78 3.87 10.76
C CYS A 42 -7.55 4.77 10.57
N VAL A 43 -6.44 4.39 11.20
CA VAL A 43 -5.17 5.15 11.16
C VAL A 43 -4.13 4.49 10.27
N ALA A 44 -4.22 3.18 10.08
CA ALA A 44 -3.36 2.47 9.14
C ALA A 44 -4.02 1.20 8.59
N ARG A 45 -3.53 0.75 7.44
CA ARG A 45 -3.77 -0.59 6.89
C ARG A 45 -2.43 -1.26 6.67
N CYS A 46 -2.30 -2.49 7.14
CA CYS A 46 -1.09 -3.30 6.97
C CYS A 46 -1.41 -4.41 5.99
N TYR A 47 -0.50 -4.62 5.05
CA TYR A 47 -0.59 -5.60 3.98
C TYR A 47 0.58 -6.55 4.14
N ARG A 48 0.36 -7.86 4.02
CA ARG A 48 1.42 -8.86 4.18
C ARG A 48 1.28 -9.99 3.17
N VAL A 49 2.39 -10.33 2.54
CA VAL A 49 2.58 -11.52 1.69
C VAL A 49 3.85 -12.20 2.19
N THR A 50 3.81 -13.49 2.51
CA THR A 50 4.97 -14.30 2.92
C THR A 50 5.97 -13.52 3.81
N GLU A 51 7.05 -13.05 3.19
CA GLU A 51 8.19 -12.36 3.80
C GLU A 51 8.16 -10.82 3.69
N MET A 52 7.25 -10.24 2.89
CA MET A 52 7.14 -8.80 2.71
C MET A 52 5.92 -8.23 3.43
N PHE A 53 6.04 -6.97 3.85
CA PHE A 53 4.91 -6.24 4.40
C PHE A 53 4.89 -4.79 3.94
N ALA A 54 3.69 -4.22 3.89
CA ALA A 54 3.49 -2.83 3.59
C ALA A 54 2.56 -2.18 4.62
N MET A 55 2.79 -0.91 4.90
CA MET A 55 2.00 -0.13 5.84
C MET A 55 1.52 1.14 5.17
N TRP A 56 0.21 1.25 4.99
CA TRP A 56 -0.45 2.49 4.61
C TRP A 56 -0.74 3.31 5.86
N LEU A 57 -0.03 4.43 6.01
CA LEU A 57 -0.28 5.45 7.01
C LEU A 57 -1.30 6.45 6.46
N ILE A 58 -2.57 6.30 6.88
CA ILE A 58 -3.71 7.00 6.25
C ILE A 58 -3.57 8.52 6.36
N ASP A 59 -3.27 9.01 7.56
CA ASP A 59 -3.16 10.45 7.82
C ASP A 59 -1.94 11.08 7.12
N CYS A 60 -0.92 10.27 6.82
CA CYS A 60 0.28 10.72 6.11
C CYS A 60 0.18 10.57 4.59
N GLY A 61 -0.79 9.79 4.09
CA GLY A 61 -0.95 9.49 2.66
C GLY A 61 0.26 8.75 2.06
N VAL A 62 0.92 7.89 2.83
CA VAL A 62 2.07 7.11 2.34
C VAL A 62 1.88 5.62 2.54
N VAL A 63 2.42 4.84 1.62
CA VAL A 63 2.56 3.37 1.77
C VAL A 63 4.03 3.03 1.78
N GLN A 64 4.50 2.40 2.85
CA GLN A 64 5.88 1.96 2.99
C GLN A 64 5.94 0.45 2.83
N PHE A 65 6.94 -0.05 2.10
CA PHE A 65 7.17 -1.48 1.84
C PHE A 65 8.46 -1.92 2.51
N TYR A 66 8.46 -3.15 3.03
CA TYR A 66 9.55 -3.70 3.81
C TYR A 66 9.78 -5.18 3.47
N ASN A 67 11.02 -5.64 3.61
CA ASN A 67 11.38 -7.06 3.54
C ASN A 67 11.22 -7.77 4.90
N ALA A 68 11.59 -9.06 4.96
CA ALA A 68 11.50 -9.88 6.17
C ALA A 68 12.37 -9.37 7.31
N ASP A 69 13.51 -8.75 6.98
CA ASP A 69 14.45 -8.18 7.94
C ASP A 69 13.98 -6.83 8.50
N GLY A 70 12.87 -6.30 8.00
CA GLY A 70 12.32 -5.00 8.38
C GLY A 70 13.04 -3.82 7.70
N GLU A 71 13.86 -4.09 6.68
CA GLU A 71 14.46 -3.04 5.86
C GLU A 71 13.41 -2.47 4.90
N MET A 72 13.38 -1.15 4.81
CA MET A 72 12.44 -0.45 3.94
C MET A 72 12.90 -0.55 2.48
N LEU A 73 12.11 -1.21 1.65
CA LEU A 73 12.37 -1.40 0.23
C LEU A 73 11.88 -0.23 -0.63
N HIS A 74 10.71 0.32 -0.29
CA HIS A 74 10.07 1.35 -1.11
C HIS A 74 9.10 2.21 -0.29
N THR A 75 8.80 3.41 -0.79
CA THR A 75 7.75 4.28 -0.24
C THR A 75 7.00 4.97 -1.36
N VAL A 76 5.67 4.86 -1.34
CA VAL A 76 4.76 5.50 -2.30
C VAL A 76 4.05 6.67 -1.63
N ASN A 77 3.97 7.80 -2.32
CA ASN A 77 3.20 8.96 -1.87
C ASN A 77 1.84 8.99 -2.58
N LEU A 78 0.79 8.62 -1.86
CA LEU A 78 -0.55 8.51 -2.41
C LEU A 78 -1.17 9.85 -2.83
N PHE A 79 -0.64 10.98 -2.36
CA PHE A 79 -1.11 12.30 -2.79
C PHE A 79 -0.56 12.70 -4.17
N ASN A 80 0.55 12.10 -4.60
CA ASN A 80 1.23 12.42 -5.86
C ASN A 80 1.05 11.31 -6.91
N ASP A 81 1.16 10.05 -6.50
CA ASP A 81 1.28 8.90 -7.42
C ASP A 81 -0.08 8.30 -7.83
N LEU A 82 -1.17 8.66 -7.16
CA LEU A 82 -2.53 8.28 -7.55
C LEU A 82 -3.26 9.36 -8.36
N GLN A 83 -2.58 10.43 -8.78
CA GLN A 83 -3.17 11.31 -9.77
C GLN A 83 -3.27 10.54 -11.09
N PRO A 84 -4.47 10.36 -11.69
CA PRO A 84 -4.53 9.95 -13.08
C PRO A 84 -3.78 11.02 -13.86
N GLN A 85 -2.71 10.63 -14.55
CA GLN A 85 -2.02 11.50 -15.49
C GLN A 85 -3.09 12.06 -16.43
N ARG A 86 -3.45 13.34 -16.24
CA ARG A 86 -4.25 14.06 -17.22
C ARG A 86 -3.36 14.17 -18.45
N VAL A 87 -3.55 13.26 -19.39
CA VAL A 87 -3.03 13.39 -20.75
C VAL A 87 -3.67 14.66 -21.29
N ALA A 88 -2.89 15.74 -21.39
CA ALA A 88 -3.32 16.93 -22.10
C ALA A 88 -3.48 16.57 -23.58
N ALA A 89 -4.63 16.93 -24.14
CA ALA A 89 -5.00 16.74 -25.54
C ALA A 89 -4.19 17.65 -26.47
#